data_AF-A0AAU8JH12-F1
#
_entry.id   AF-A0AAU8JH12-F1
#
_cell.length_a   1.000
_cell.length_b   1.000
_cell.length_c   1.000
_cell.angle_alpha   90.00
_cell.angle_beta   90.00
_cell.angle_gamma   90.00
#
_symmetry.space_group_name_H-M   'P 1'
#
loop_
_entity.id
_entity.type
_entity.pdbx_description
1 polymer ?
#
loop_
_entity_poly.entity_id
_entity_poly.type
_entity_poly.pdbx_seq_one_letter_code
_entity_poly.pdbx_strand_id
1 'polypeptide(L)'
;MNANNIKRLLETKQCQGGILHDANLPRFNLSQADLSGAKLLFANLNRANLSQANLSGADLSFANLVGANLKNADLSGLDAKSINLFEANLTGANLSGADLSFANCVKSNLSEAHLSGAEFQGANLIGAQFNHANLSGIHLSGANLAQAQMLEVNLSNADLSGARLVDADLKDANLSNADLRNANLGNADLRGANLTGANLTGANLGGAKLEGVIGIYHNPMMMQPNYPPHYPPNYSQNAPNYPQNYPPNRGISPSPYMTNGESGNYPGGVNGLALPRPGMHVQG
;
A
#
# COMPACT_ATOMS: atom_id res chain seq x y z
N MET A 1 -23.52 -18.00 -21.94
CA MET A 1 -22.50 -17.88 -23.01
C MET A 1 -23.16 -17.59 -24.35
N ASN A 2 -22.80 -16.48 -25.03
CA ASN A 2 -23.32 -16.14 -26.37
C ASN A 2 -22.37 -16.66 -27.45
N ALA A 3 -22.73 -17.77 -28.11
CA ALA A 3 -21.90 -18.42 -29.12
C ALA A 3 -21.56 -17.50 -30.31
N ASN A 4 -22.43 -16.54 -30.64
CA ASN A 4 -22.18 -15.58 -31.72
C ASN A 4 -21.06 -14.60 -31.37
N ASN A 5 -20.96 -14.17 -30.10
CA ASN A 5 -19.89 -13.28 -29.65
C ASN A 5 -18.53 -13.98 -29.70
N ILE A 6 -18.46 -15.24 -29.25
CA ILE A 6 -17.22 -16.03 -29.32
C ILE A 6 -16.81 -16.22 -30.79
N LYS A 7 -17.75 -16.62 -31.65
CA LYS A 7 -17.47 -16.79 -33.09
C LYS A 7 -16.94 -15.50 -33.70
N ARG A 8 -17.62 -14.37 -33.45
CA ARG A 8 -17.20 -13.04 -33.92
C ARG A 8 -15.80 -12.68 -33.42
N LEU A 9 -15.52 -12.86 -32.12
CA LEU A 9 -14.19 -12.62 -31.54
C LEU A 9 -13.10 -13.44 -32.23
N LEU A 10 -13.35 -14.74 -32.42
CA LEU A 10 -12.35 -15.65 -32.96
C LEU A 10 -12.07 -15.41 -34.45
N GLU A 11 -13.10 -15.11 -35.23
CA GLU A 11 -12.99 -14.86 -36.68
C GLU A 11 -12.49 -13.46 -37.01
N THR A 12 -12.90 -12.44 -36.24
CA THR A 12 -12.69 -11.03 -36.62
C THR A 12 -11.81 -10.24 -35.65
N LYS A 13 -11.52 -10.78 -34.47
CA LYS A 13 -10.89 -10.05 -33.35
C LYS A 13 -11.73 -8.88 -32.83
N GLN A 14 -13.03 -8.83 -33.13
CA GLN A 14 -13.94 -7.76 -32.70
C GLN A 14 -15.03 -8.31 -31.80
N CYS A 15 -15.19 -7.75 -30.59
CA CYS A 15 -16.26 -8.12 -29.67
C CYS A 15 -16.56 -7.02 -28.63
N GLN A 16 -16.58 -5.76 -29.06
CA GLN A 16 -16.87 -4.60 -28.22
C GLN A 16 -18.24 -4.72 -27.54
N GLY A 17 -18.29 -4.49 -26.23
CA GLY A 17 -19.52 -4.62 -25.44
C GLY A 17 -20.11 -6.04 -25.43
N GLY A 18 -19.42 -7.02 -26.00
CA GLY A 18 -19.94 -8.37 -26.17
C GLY A 18 -20.02 -9.13 -24.85
N ILE A 19 -21.04 -9.97 -24.71
CA ILE A 19 -21.22 -10.85 -23.56
C ILE A 19 -20.48 -12.17 -23.82
N LEU A 20 -19.43 -12.38 -23.04
CA LEU A 20 -18.51 -13.53 -23.05
C LEU A 20 -18.39 -14.15 -21.63
N HIS A 21 -19.43 -14.05 -20.80
CA HIS A 21 -19.44 -14.70 -19.49
C HIS A 21 -19.11 -16.19 -19.64
N ASP A 22 -18.28 -16.68 -18.72
CA ASP A 22 -17.85 -18.08 -18.65
C ASP A 22 -17.10 -18.56 -19.90
N ALA A 23 -16.67 -17.67 -20.79
CA ALA A 23 -16.01 -18.04 -22.04
C ALA A 23 -14.77 -18.89 -21.74
N ASN A 24 -14.69 -20.06 -22.37
CA ASN A 24 -13.56 -20.96 -22.24
C ASN A 24 -12.60 -20.74 -23.42
N LEU A 25 -11.63 -19.86 -23.23
CA LEU A 25 -10.67 -19.40 -24.25
C LEU A 25 -9.20 -19.62 -23.82
N PRO A 26 -8.81 -20.76 -23.22
CA PRO A 26 -7.44 -20.98 -22.82
C PRO A 26 -6.52 -21.10 -24.04
N ARG A 27 -5.34 -20.47 -23.99
CA ARG A 27 -4.31 -20.49 -25.04
C ARG A 27 -4.74 -19.93 -26.39
N PHE A 28 -5.91 -19.30 -26.49
CA PHE A 28 -6.33 -18.68 -27.73
C PHE A 28 -5.45 -17.47 -28.05
N ASN A 29 -5.20 -17.27 -29.34
CA ASN A 29 -4.60 -16.03 -29.81
C ASN A 29 -5.68 -14.96 -29.98
N LEU A 30 -5.71 -14.01 -29.06
CA LEU A 30 -6.60 -12.85 -29.01
C LEU A 30 -5.77 -11.55 -29.07
N SER A 31 -4.54 -11.61 -29.59
CA SER A 31 -3.70 -10.42 -29.76
C SER A 31 -4.42 -9.40 -30.64
N GLN A 32 -4.32 -8.12 -30.28
CA GLN A 32 -4.96 -7.02 -30.99
C GLN A 32 -6.50 -7.12 -31.07
N ALA A 33 -7.12 -7.99 -30.27
CA ALA A 33 -8.57 -8.06 -30.22
C ALA A 33 -9.15 -6.81 -29.56
N ASP A 34 -10.26 -6.34 -30.11
CA ASP A 34 -11.07 -5.31 -29.50
C ASP A 34 -12.19 -5.94 -28.66
N LEU A 35 -11.93 -5.96 -27.36
CA LEU A 35 -12.79 -6.43 -26.28
C LEU A 35 -13.23 -5.25 -25.39
N SER A 36 -13.13 -4.01 -25.88
CA SER A 36 -13.52 -2.83 -25.11
C SER A 36 -14.97 -2.94 -24.61
N GLY A 37 -15.18 -2.70 -23.32
CA GLY A 37 -16.49 -2.82 -22.67
C GLY A 37 -17.08 -4.24 -22.64
N ALA A 38 -16.38 -5.27 -23.11
CA ALA A 38 -16.87 -6.63 -23.13
C ALA A 38 -17.06 -7.18 -21.72
N LYS A 39 -18.00 -8.12 -21.56
CA LYS A 39 -18.30 -8.77 -20.29
C LYS A 39 -17.73 -10.18 -20.28
N LEU A 40 -16.64 -10.38 -19.55
CA LEU A 40 -15.86 -11.61 -19.46
C LEU A 40 -15.84 -12.18 -18.03
N LEU A 41 -16.89 -11.91 -17.24
CA LEU A 41 -17.00 -12.43 -15.88
C LEU A 41 -16.82 -13.96 -15.89
N PHE A 42 -16.00 -14.47 -14.98
CA PHE A 42 -15.65 -15.89 -14.85
C PHE A 42 -15.03 -16.54 -16.10
N ALA A 43 -14.58 -15.76 -17.09
CA ALA A 43 -13.97 -16.32 -18.29
C ALA A 43 -12.64 -17.02 -17.97
N ASN A 44 -12.39 -18.14 -18.65
CA ASN A 44 -11.10 -18.83 -18.63
C ASN A 44 -10.25 -18.38 -19.82
N LEU A 45 -9.25 -17.55 -19.55
CA LEU A 45 -8.29 -16.99 -20.49
C LEU A 45 -6.86 -17.46 -20.15
N ASN A 46 -6.73 -18.59 -19.46
CA ASN A 46 -5.43 -19.12 -19.05
C ASN A 46 -4.48 -19.26 -20.23
N ARG A 47 -3.30 -18.64 -20.11
CA ARG A 47 -2.26 -18.60 -21.14
C ARG A 47 -2.73 -18.07 -22.51
N ALA A 48 -3.86 -17.36 -22.55
CA ALA A 48 -4.29 -16.69 -23.78
C ALA A 48 -3.28 -15.60 -24.16
N ASN A 49 -3.11 -15.37 -25.45
CA ASN A 49 -2.34 -14.25 -25.94
C ASN A 49 -3.28 -13.06 -26.17
N LEU A 50 -3.25 -12.07 -25.29
CA LEU A 50 -4.00 -10.81 -25.34
C LEU A 50 -3.06 -9.61 -25.58
N SER A 51 -1.85 -9.85 -26.11
CA SER A 51 -0.90 -8.76 -26.35
C SER A 51 -1.50 -7.71 -27.29
N GLN A 52 -1.36 -6.44 -26.93
CA GLN A 52 -1.92 -5.31 -27.69
C GLN A 52 -3.46 -5.35 -27.85
N ALA A 53 -4.17 -6.19 -27.10
CA ALA A 53 -5.63 -6.17 -27.11
C ALA A 53 -6.16 -4.90 -26.43
N ASN A 54 -7.32 -4.43 -26.88
CA ASN A 54 -8.08 -3.40 -26.20
C ASN A 54 -9.13 -4.06 -25.30
N LEU A 55 -8.97 -3.96 -23.99
CA LEU A 55 -9.91 -4.41 -22.96
C LEU A 55 -10.37 -3.21 -22.10
N SER A 56 -10.23 -1.98 -22.60
CA SER A 56 -10.64 -0.78 -21.87
C SER A 56 -12.10 -0.87 -21.45
N GLY A 57 -12.39 -0.58 -20.18
CA GLY A 57 -13.73 -0.66 -19.59
C GLY A 57 -14.39 -2.05 -19.61
N ALA A 58 -13.65 -3.11 -19.95
CA ALA A 58 -14.18 -4.47 -19.90
C ALA A 58 -14.41 -4.90 -18.45
N ASP A 59 -15.20 -5.96 -18.27
CA ASP A 59 -15.43 -6.59 -16.98
C ASP A 59 -14.83 -8.01 -16.99
N LEU A 60 -13.69 -8.17 -16.32
CA LEU A 60 -12.97 -9.42 -16.09
C LEU A 60 -13.04 -9.86 -14.62
N SER A 61 -14.06 -9.41 -13.88
CA SER A 61 -14.26 -9.84 -12.50
C SER A 61 -14.27 -11.37 -12.41
N PHE A 62 -13.46 -11.91 -11.49
CA PHE A 62 -13.29 -13.36 -11.27
C PHE A 62 -12.77 -14.16 -12.48
N ALA A 63 -12.29 -13.53 -13.55
CA ALA A 63 -11.71 -14.23 -14.69
C ALA A 63 -10.35 -14.85 -14.35
N ASN A 64 -10.00 -15.93 -15.06
CA ASN A 64 -8.74 -16.64 -14.87
C ASN A 64 -7.78 -16.41 -16.04
N LEU A 65 -6.69 -15.69 -15.78
CA LEU A 65 -5.67 -15.27 -16.75
C LEU A 65 -4.28 -15.78 -16.34
N VAL A 66 -4.20 -16.94 -15.70
CA VAL A 66 -2.92 -17.53 -15.27
C VAL A 66 -1.98 -17.66 -16.47
N GLY A 67 -0.81 -17.03 -16.37
CA GLY A 67 0.20 -17.02 -17.42
C GLY A 67 -0.24 -16.40 -18.75
N ALA A 68 -1.31 -15.60 -18.76
CA ALA A 68 -1.73 -14.90 -19.97
C ALA A 68 -0.71 -13.83 -20.38
N ASN A 69 -0.63 -13.55 -21.68
CA ASN A 69 0.20 -12.48 -22.21
C ASN A 69 -0.67 -11.26 -22.53
N LEU A 70 -0.58 -10.23 -21.71
CA LEU A 70 -1.26 -8.93 -21.83
C LEU A 70 -0.27 -7.79 -22.17
N LYS A 71 0.92 -8.14 -22.68
CA LYS A 71 1.95 -7.14 -23.02
C LYS A 71 1.38 -6.04 -23.91
N ASN A 72 1.59 -4.78 -23.52
CA ASN A 72 1.10 -3.58 -24.20
C ASN A 72 -0.42 -3.55 -24.45
N ALA A 73 -1.22 -4.31 -23.68
CA ALA A 73 -2.68 -4.24 -23.78
C ALA A 73 -3.21 -2.93 -23.16
N ASP A 74 -4.34 -2.45 -23.67
CA ASP A 74 -5.09 -1.37 -23.04
C ASP A 74 -6.12 -1.97 -22.08
N LEU A 75 -5.90 -1.81 -20.78
CA LEU A 75 -6.72 -2.28 -19.68
C LEU A 75 -7.27 -1.08 -18.88
N SER A 76 -7.31 0.12 -19.47
CA SER A 76 -7.74 1.33 -18.76
C SER A 76 -9.20 1.24 -18.32
N GLY A 77 -9.49 1.64 -17.08
CA GLY A 77 -10.84 1.57 -16.50
C GLY A 77 -11.45 0.17 -16.42
N LEU A 78 -10.63 -0.88 -16.50
CA LEU A 78 -11.06 -2.28 -16.41
C LEU A 78 -11.68 -2.58 -15.03
N ASP A 79 -12.81 -3.29 -14.97
CA ASP A 79 -13.29 -3.93 -13.73
C ASP A 79 -12.75 -5.37 -13.68
N ALA A 80 -11.83 -5.64 -12.77
CA ALA A 80 -11.12 -6.91 -12.64
C ALA A 80 -10.99 -7.34 -11.17
N LYS A 81 -12.03 -7.06 -10.37
CA LYS A 81 -12.09 -7.51 -8.98
C LYS A 81 -11.86 -9.01 -8.89
N SER A 82 -10.97 -9.42 -7.97
CA SER A 82 -10.63 -10.82 -7.74
C SER A 82 -10.17 -11.59 -9.00
N ILE A 83 -9.64 -10.90 -10.01
CA ILE A 83 -9.04 -11.54 -11.19
C ILE A 83 -7.82 -12.37 -10.78
N ASN A 84 -7.58 -13.48 -11.48
CA ASN A 84 -6.37 -14.27 -11.31
C ASN A 84 -5.37 -14.02 -12.44
N LEU A 85 -4.32 -13.26 -12.14
CA LEU A 85 -3.21 -12.89 -13.02
C LEU A 85 -1.89 -13.56 -12.61
N PHE A 86 -1.93 -14.67 -11.87
CA PHE A 86 -0.73 -15.41 -11.46
C PHE A 86 0.20 -15.66 -12.65
N GLU A 87 1.46 -15.22 -12.53
CA GLU A 87 2.49 -15.32 -13.58
C GLU A 87 2.12 -14.71 -14.95
N ALA A 88 1.12 -13.83 -15.00
CA ALA A 88 0.75 -13.13 -16.24
C ALA A 88 1.80 -12.07 -16.63
N ASN A 89 1.94 -11.83 -17.93
CA ASN A 89 2.80 -10.79 -18.47
C ASN A 89 1.96 -9.55 -18.84
N LEU A 90 2.09 -8.46 -18.10
CA LEU A 90 1.46 -7.16 -18.33
C LEU A 90 2.49 -6.06 -18.63
N THR A 91 3.70 -6.41 -19.10
CA THR A 91 4.74 -5.41 -19.40
C THR A 91 4.20 -4.33 -20.34
N GLY A 92 4.39 -3.07 -19.98
CA GLY A 92 3.94 -1.91 -20.76
C GLY A 92 2.42 -1.78 -20.95
N ALA A 93 1.60 -2.55 -20.22
CA ALA A 93 0.15 -2.44 -20.30
C ALA A 93 -0.35 -1.14 -19.64
N ASN A 94 -1.47 -0.62 -20.14
CA ASN A 94 -2.14 0.52 -19.54
C ASN A 94 -3.26 0.04 -18.61
N LEU A 95 -3.09 0.17 -17.30
CA LEU A 95 -4.07 -0.15 -16.26
C LEU A 95 -4.59 1.12 -15.55
N SER A 96 -4.46 2.30 -16.15
CA SER A 96 -4.86 3.55 -15.52
C SER A 96 -6.35 3.51 -15.11
N GLY A 97 -6.63 3.76 -13.83
CA GLY A 97 -7.98 3.72 -13.27
C GLY A 97 -8.67 2.35 -13.26
N ALA A 98 -7.94 1.26 -13.50
CA ALA A 98 -8.50 -0.09 -13.42
C ALA A 98 -8.74 -0.53 -11.96
N ASP A 99 -9.78 -1.32 -11.73
CA ASP A 99 -10.07 -1.93 -10.44
C ASP A 99 -9.60 -3.40 -10.40
N LEU A 100 -8.50 -3.64 -9.70
CA LEU A 100 -7.90 -4.94 -9.43
C LEU A 100 -7.93 -5.27 -7.93
N SER A 101 -8.93 -4.75 -7.20
CA SER A 101 -9.11 -5.04 -5.79
C SER A 101 -9.19 -6.56 -5.55
N PHE A 102 -8.44 -7.04 -4.57
CA PHE A 102 -8.31 -8.46 -4.23
C PHE A 102 -7.78 -9.38 -5.35
N ALA A 103 -7.18 -8.83 -6.40
CA ALA A 103 -6.58 -9.62 -7.48
C ALA A 103 -5.44 -10.50 -6.98
N ASN A 104 -5.25 -11.65 -7.63
CA ASN A 104 -4.06 -12.48 -7.47
C ASN A 104 -3.07 -12.18 -8.60
N CYS A 105 -2.03 -11.41 -8.29
CA CYS A 105 -0.98 -10.97 -9.19
C CYS A 105 0.39 -11.52 -8.75
N VAL A 106 0.41 -12.66 -8.04
CA VAL A 106 1.66 -13.29 -7.60
C VAL A 106 2.53 -13.60 -8.81
N LYS A 107 3.79 -13.14 -8.76
CA LYS A 107 4.80 -13.28 -9.82
C LYS A 107 4.40 -12.74 -11.20
N SER A 108 3.36 -11.91 -11.30
CA SER A 108 3.04 -11.25 -12.58
C SER A 108 4.08 -10.19 -12.90
N ASN A 109 4.33 -9.96 -14.19
CA ASN A 109 5.23 -8.91 -14.65
C ASN A 109 4.44 -7.68 -15.10
N LEU A 110 4.48 -6.59 -14.33
CA LEU A 110 3.90 -5.28 -14.63
C LEU A 110 5.00 -4.22 -14.84
N SER A 111 6.22 -4.63 -15.21
CA SER A 111 7.30 -3.68 -15.51
C SER A 111 6.87 -2.71 -16.61
N GLU A 112 7.27 -1.44 -16.51
CA GLU A 112 6.91 -0.36 -17.45
C GLU A 112 5.39 -0.11 -17.60
N ALA A 113 4.52 -0.72 -16.79
CA ALA A 113 3.09 -0.54 -16.89
C ALA A 113 2.64 0.84 -16.35
N HIS A 114 1.51 1.34 -16.88
CA HIS A 114 0.88 2.57 -16.42
C HIS A 114 -0.30 2.22 -15.49
N LEU A 115 -0.16 2.46 -14.19
CA LEU A 115 -1.11 2.08 -13.14
C LEU A 115 -1.59 3.30 -12.34
N SER A 116 -1.50 4.51 -12.89
CA SER A 116 -1.87 5.72 -12.16
C SER A 116 -3.35 5.69 -11.76
N GLY A 117 -3.62 5.88 -10.47
CA GLY A 117 -4.97 5.84 -9.90
C GLY A 117 -5.67 4.47 -9.99
N ALA A 118 -4.96 3.38 -10.23
CA ALA A 118 -5.55 2.04 -10.20
C ALA A 118 -5.86 1.58 -8.76
N GLU A 119 -6.85 0.70 -8.61
CA GLU A 119 -7.23 0.12 -7.32
C GLU A 119 -6.64 -1.29 -7.18
N PHE A 120 -5.86 -1.53 -6.15
CA PHE A 120 -5.26 -2.82 -5.81
C PHE A 120 -5.45 -3.16 -4.32
N GLN A 121 -6.49 -2.59 -3.69
CA GLN A 121 -6.75 -2.83 -2.28
C GLN A 121 -6.83 -4.33 -1.96
N GLY A 122 -6.05 -4.76 -0.98
CA GLY A 122 -5.97 -6.16 -0.53
C GLY A 122 -5.46 -7.15 -1.59
N ALA A 123 -4.90 -6.69 -2.71
CA ALA A 123 -4.37 -7.58 -3.74
C ALA A 123 -3.17 -8.39 -3.26
N ASN A 124 -3.00 -9.59 -3.81
CA ASN A 124 -1.85 -10.45 -3.57
C ASN A 124 -0.81 -10.25 -4.68
N LEU A 125 0.30 -9.59 -4.34
CA LEU A 125 1.34 -9.12 -5.25
C LEU A 125 2.73 -9.71 -4.90
N ILE A 126 2.76 -10.85 -4.21
CA ILE A 126 4.03 -11.48 -3.80
C ILE A 126 4.92 -11.74 -5.03
N GLY A 127 6.13 -11.21 -5.00
CA GLY A 127 7.11 -11.38 -6.09
C GLY A 127 6.69 -10.75 -7.42
N ALA A 128 5.67 -9.89 -7.45
CA ALA A 128 5.29 -9.17 -8.66
C ALA A 128 6.40 -8.19 -9.08
N GLN A 129 6.52 -7.94 -10.38
CA GLN A 129 7.54 -7.06 -10.96
C GLN A 129 6.89 -5.75 -11.42
N PHE A 130 7.43 -4.62 -10.99
CA PHE A 130 6.96 -3.26 -11.25
C PHE A 130 8.11 -2.32 -11.63
N ASN A 131 9.25 -2.86 -12.06
CA ASN A 131 10.41 -2.04 -12.39
C ASN A 131 10.04 -0.99 -13.44
N HIS A 132 10.40 0.27 -13.16
CA HIS A 132 10.08 1.44 -14.00
C HIS A 132 8.58 1.70 -14.25
N ALA A 133 7.67 1.08 -13.50
CA ALA A 133 6.25 1.29 -13.66
C ALA A 133 5.78 2.61 -13.02
N ASN A 134 4.70 3.18 -13.56
CA ASN A 134 4.07 4.38 -13.01
C ASN A 134 2.86 3.99 -12.14
N LEU A 135 3.01 4.04 -10.83
CA LEU A 135 1.99 3.75 -9.82
C LEU A 135 1.60 5.02 -9.04
N SER A 136 1.72 6.21 -9.66
CA SER A 136 1.35 7.46 -8.98
C SER A 136 -0.13 7.47 -8.59
N GLY A 137 -0.41 7.81 -7.34
CA GLY A 137 -1.77 7.83 -6.79
C GLY A 137 -2.46 6.47 -6.75
N ILE A 138 -1.73 5.35 -6.85
CA ILE A 138 -2.32 4.01 -6.76
C ILE A 138 -2.88 3.74 -5.35
N HIS A 139 -3.95 2.95 -5.25
CA HIS A 139 -4.47 2.47 -3.96
C HIS A 139 -4.05 1.02 -3.71
N LEU A 140 -3.10 0.82 -2.81
CA LEU A 140 -2.51 -0.47 -2.42
C LEU A 140 -2.74 -0.78 -0.94
N SER A 141 -3.73 -0.17 -0.30
CA SER A 141 -3.98 -0.38 1.13
C SER A 141 -4.23 -1.86 1.45
N GLY A 142 -3.55 -2.36 2.47
CA GLY A 142 -3.57 -3.77 2.88
C GLY A 142 -3.04 -4.77 1.85
N ALA A 143 -2.49 -4.34 0.71
CA ALA A 143 -1.95 -5.23 -0.31
C ALA A 143 -0.69 -5.98 0.18
N ASN A 144 -0.46 -7.16 -0.36
CA ASN A 144 0.72 -7.97 -0.05
C ASN A 144 1.75 -7.91 -1.18
N LEU A 145 2.73 -7.02 -1.05
CA LEU A 145 3.85 -6.77 -1.96
C LEU A 145 5.16 -7.42 -1.48
N ALA A 146 5.10 -8.47 -0.66
CA ALA A 146 6.31 -9.12 -0.17
C ALA A 146 7.18 -9.61 -1.34
N GLN A 147 8.49 -9.36 -1.29
CA GLN A 147 9.45 -9.71 -2.34
C GLN A 147 9.16 -9.07 -3.72
N ALA A 148 8.30 -8.04 -3.79
CA ALA A 148 8.03 -7.34 -5.04
C ALA A 148 9.31 -6.64 -5.55
N GLN A 149 9.49 -6.63 -6.87
CA GLN A 149 10.58 -5.92 -7.55
C GLN A 149 10.04 -4.57 -8.03
N MET A 150 10.53 -3.48 -7.47
CA MET A 150 9.97 -2.14 -7.69
C MET A 150 11.10 -1.09 -7.89
N LEU A 151 12.16 -1.49 -8.60
CA LEU A 151 13.29 -0.61 -8.93
C LEU A 151 12.79 0.60 -9.74
N GLU A 152 13.17 1.81 -9.30
CA GLU A 152 12.81 3.08 -9.96
C GLU A 152 11.29 3.25 -10.20
N VAL A 153 10.47 2.63 -9.36
CA VAL A 153 9.01 2.76 -9.46
C VAL A 153 8.55 4.17 -9.04
N ASN A 154 7.53 4.71 -9.72
CA ASN A 154 6.86 5.91 -9.24
C ASN A 154 5.65 5.56 -8.37
N LEU A 155 5.76 5.70 -7.05
CA LEU A 155 4.70 5.54 -6.05
C LEU A 155 4.29 6.88 -5.42
N SER A 156 4.52 8.01 -6.09
CA SER A 156 4.16 9.31 -5.54
C SER A 156 2.66 9.41 -5.26
N ASN A 157 2.30 9.92 -4.08
CA ASN A 157 0.92 10.02 -3.58
C ASN A 157 0.17 8.68 -3.47
N ALA A 158 0.86 7.53 -3.49
CA ALA A 158 0.23 6.23 -3.34
C ALA A 158 -0.31 6.00 -1.92
N ASP A 159 -1.43 5.29 -1.79
CA ASP A 159 -1.88 4.72 -0.53
C ASP A 159 -1.33 3.31 -0.36
N LEU A 160 -0.37 3.15 0.55
CA LEU A 160 0.25 1.89 0.95
C LEU A 160 -0.07 1.56 2.41
N SER A 161 -1.13 2.14 2.97
CA SER A 161 -1.47 1.97 4.38
C SER A 161 -1.76 0.49 4.71
N GLY A 162 -1.08 -0.02 5.74
CA GLY A 162 -1.16 -1.43 6.15
C GLY A 162 -0.57 -2.43 5.13
N ALA A 163 0.06 -1.97 4.04
CA ALA A 163 0.63 -2.87 3.04
C ALA A 163 1.82 -3.67 3.59
N ARG A 164 2.03 -4.87 3.05
CA ARG A 164 3.19 -5.73 3.37
C ARG A 164 4.23 -5.61 2.26
N LEU A 165 5.36 -4.99 2.55
CA LEU A 165 6.50 -4.75 1.65
C LEU A 165 7.77 -5.48 2.13
N VAL A 166 7.60 -6.58 2.86
CA VAL A 166 8.73 -7.33 3.43
C VAL A 166 9.62 -7.86 2.31
N ASP A 167 10.93 -7.64 2.43
CA ASP A 167 11.95 -8.00 1.42
C ASP A 167 11.69 -7.39 0.02
N ALA A 168 10.89 -6.33 -0.10
CA ALA A 168 10.66 -5.66 -1.39
C ALA A 168 11.88 -4.84 -1.84
N ASP A 169 12.13 -4.81 -3.14
CA ASP A 169 13.16 -3.96 -3.76
C ASP A 169 12.52 -2.63 -4.18
N LEU A 170 12.75 -1.57 -3.42
CA LEU A 170 12.27 -0.20 -3.64
C LEU A 170 13.44 0.75 -3.94
N LYS A 171 14.55 0.22 -4.46
CA LYS A 171 15.72 1.04 -4.77
C LYS A 171 15.35 2.14 -5.77
N ASP A 172 15.78 3.36 -5.48
CA ASP A 172 15.52 4.57 -6.29
C ASP A 172 14.02 4.85 -6.53
N ALA A 173 13.12 4.26 -5.73
CA ALA A 173 11.68 4.50 -5.86
C ALA A 173 11.27 5.93 -5.44
N ASN A 174 10.31 6.51 -6.15
CA ASN A 174 9.67 7.75 -5.73
C ASN A 174 8.45 7.46 -4.86
N LEU A 175 8.57 7.62 -3.55
CA LEU A 175 7.52 7.47 -2.54
C LEU A 175 7.07 8.84 -1.98
N SER A 176 7.29 9.93 -2.71
CA SER A 176 6.92 11.26 -2.22
C SER A 176 5.43 11.37 -1.93
N ASN A 177 5.08 11.92 -0.77
CA ASN A 177 3.71 12.04 -0.25
C ASN A 177 2.93 10.72 -0.13
N ALA A 178 3.59 9.56 -0.19
CA ALA A 178 2.92 8.28 -0.03
C ALA A 178 2.42 8.08 1.42
N ASP A 179 1.26 7.44 1.57
CA ASP A 179 0.76 6.99 2.86
C ASP A 179 1.29 5.58 3.16
N LEU A 180 2.23 5.46 4.09
CA LEU A 180 2.83 4.20 4.53
C LEU A 180 2.41 3.85 5.96
N ARG A 181 1.30 4.42 6.46
CA ARG A 181 0.85 4.17 7.84
C ARG A 181 0.67 2.69 8.11
N ASN A 182 1.26 2.19 9.19
CA ASN A 182 1.21 0.78 9.59
C ASN A 182 1.73 -0.22 8.52
N ALA A 183 2.44 0.25 7.50
CA ALA A 183 3.04 -0.64 6.49
C ALA A 183 4.20 -1.43 7.08
N ASN A 184 4.43 -2.65 6.59
CA ASN A 184 5.55 -3.48 6.99
C ASN A 184 6.62 -3.52 5.91
N LEU A 185 7.69 -2.74 6.07
CA LEU A 185 8.86 -2.65 5.18
C LEU A 185 10.07 -3.43 5.73
N GLY A 186 9.84 -4.48 6.53
CA GLY A 186 10.92 -5.27 7.09
C GLY A 186 11.88 -5.78 6.00
N ASN A 187 13.18 -5.55 6.18
CA ASN A 187 14.25 -5.87 5.22
C ASN A 187 14.10 -5.27 3.80
N ALA A 188 13.19 -4.32 3.58
CA ALA A 188 13.02 -3.70 2.28
C ALA A 188 14.28 -2.92 1.87
N ASP A 189 14.59 -2.92 0.57
CA ASP A 189 15.70 -2.14 0.02
C ASP A 189 15.19 -0.79 -0.46
N LEU A 190 15.41 0.28 0.32
CA LEU A 190 14.95 1.64 0.01
C LEU A 190 16.12 2.54 -0.44
N ARG A 191 17.27 1.97 -0.82
CA ARG A 191 18.45 2.78 -1.15
C ARG A 191 18.13 3.79 -2.25
N GLY A 192 18.47 5.06 -2.02
CA GLY A 192 18.17 6.15 -2.96
C GLY A 192 16.69 6.57 -3.09
N ALA A 193 15.78 5.93 -2.35
CA ALA A 193 14.35 6.24 -2.46
C ALA A 193 14.02 7.66 -1.96
N ASN A 194 13.03 8.29 -2.58
CA ASN A 194 12.51 9.59 -2.17
C ASN A 194 11.25 9.42 -1.30
N LEU A 195 11.37 9.67 0.00
CA LEU A 195 10.28 9.62 0.98
C LEU A 195 9.81 11.03 1.43
N THR A 196 10.09 12.07 0.64
CA THR A 196 9.70 13.45 0.98
C THR A 196 8.18 13.55 1.16
N GLY A 197 7.73 13.97 2.35
CA GLY A 197 6.31 14.11 2.67
C GLY A 197 5.58 12.80 2.94
N ALA A 198 6.25 11.65 2.90
CA ALA A 198 5.61 10.35 3.15
C ALA A 198 5.19 10.21 4.63
N ASN A 199 4.03 9.58 4.87
CA ASN A 199 3.55 9.30 6.22
C ASN A 199 3.94 7.89 6.66
N LEU A 200 4.96 7.79 7.52
CA LEU A 200 5.48 6.52 8.05
C LEU A 200 4.93 6.16 9.44
N THR A 201 3.83 6.78 9.89
CA THR A 201 3.30 6.55 11.25
C THR A 201 2.96 5.08 11.46
N GLY A 202 3.62 4.43 12.42
CA GLY A 202 3.44 3.00 12.73
C GLY A 202 4.07 2.03 11.72
N ALA A 203 4.81 2.52 10.73
CA ALA A 203 5.49 1.65 9.77
C ALA A 203 6.63 0.86 10.43
N ASN A 204 6.78 -0.42 10.07
CA ASN A 204 7.91 -1.24 10.50
C ASN A 204 9.04 -1.17 9.45
N LEU A 205 10.18 -0.61 9.84
CA LEU A 205 11.39 -0.49 9.00
C LEU A 205 12.53 -1.43 9.47
N GLY A 206 12.24 -2.42 10.30
CA GLY A 206 13.26 -3.33 10.85
C GLY A 206 14.08 -4.01 9.75
N GLY A 207 15.39 -3.76 9.72
CA GLY A 207 16.31 -4.32 8.72
C GLY A 207 16.25 -3.65 7.34
N ALA A 208 15.42 -2.61 7.15
CA ALA A 208 15.34 -1.89 5.89
C ALA A 208 16.67 -1.17 5.58
N LYS A 209 17.07 -1.16 4.31
CA LYS A 209 18.27 -0.47 3.83
C LYS A 209 17.91 0.96 3.42
N LEU A 210 18.45 1.96 4.12
CA LEU A 210 18.05 3.37 4.00
C LEU A 210 19.14 4.28 3.43
N GLU A 211 20.23 3.72 2.89
CA GLU A 211 21.35 4.51 2.39
C GLU A 211 20.91 5.43 1.24
N GLY A 212 21.15 6.73 1.36
CA GLY A 212 20.79 7.72 0.33
C GLY A 212 19.30 8.07 0.26
N VAL A 213 18.47 7.60 1.21
CA VAL A 213 17.06 7.99 1.27
C VAL A 213 16.92 9.50 1.50
N ILE A 214 15.99 10.13 0.78
CA ILE A 214 15.65 11.55 0.92
C ILE A 214 14.31 11.68 1.66
N GLY A 215 14.14 12.73 2.48
CA GLY A 215 12.84 13.09 3.07
C GLY A 215 12.54 12.58 4.48
N ILE A 216 13.40 11.74 5.07
CA ILE A 216 13.22 11.20 6.43
C ILE A 216 13.95 11.99 7.54
N TYR A 217 14.75 13.01 7.19
CA TYR A 217 15.61 13.74 8.14
C TYR A 217 14.90 14.76 9.05
N HIS A 218 13.56 14.85 9.02
CA HIS A 218 12.81 15.83 9.82
C HIS A 218 12.09 15.27 11.05
N ASN A 219 12.40 14.05 11.50
CA ASN A 219 11.85 13.53 12.75
C ASN A 219 12.92 12.83 13.62
N PRO A 220 13.54 13.54 14.59
CA PRO A 220 14.62 12.99 15.42
C PRO A 220 14.20 11.83 16.35
N MET A 221 12.92 11.43 16.35
CA MET A 221 12.42 10.29 17.15
C MET A 221 12.40 8.96 16.39
N MET A 222 12.58 8.94 15.07
CA MET A 222 12.46 7.69 14.27
C MET A 222 13.79 6.94 14.07
N MET A 223 14.91 7.53 14.49
CA MET A 223 16.27 6.99 14.29
C MET A 223 16.99 6.79 15.62
N GLN A 224 16.40 6.06 16.57
CA GLN A 224 17.20 5.46 17.64
C GLN A 224 17.32 3.95 17.38
N PRO A 225 18.46 3.50 16.81
CA PRO A 225 18.92 2.14 17.08
C PRO A 225 19.08 2.02 18.60
N ASN A 226 18.72 0.89 19.18
CA ASN A 226 18.98 0.57 20.58
C ASN A 226 20.48 0.76 20.92
N TYR A 227 20.89 1.98 21.26
CA TYR A 227 22.13 2.27 21.95
C TYR A 227 21.77 2.36 23.45
N PRO A 228 22.46 1.61 24.33
CA PRO A 228 22.31 1.85 25.77
C PRO A 228 22.68 3.31 26.06
N PRO A 229 22.06 3.95 27.06
CA PRO A 229 22.32 5.35 27.35
C PRO A 229 23.81 5.53 27.70
N HIS A 230 24.57 6.09 26.76
CA HIS A 230 25.87 6.65 27.06
C HIS A 230 25.63 7.87 27.94
N TYR A 231 25.76 7.68 29.25
CA TYR A 231 25.97 8.79 30.16
C TYR A 231 27.22 9.54 29.67
N PRO A 232 27.14 10.86 29.41
CA PRO A 232 28.33 11.63 29.09
C PRO A 232 29.32 11.56 30.28
N PRO A 233 30.64 11.50 30.04
CA PRO A 233 31.61 11.58 31.11
C PRO A 233 31.43 12.87 31.90
N ASN A 234 31.40 12.75 33.23
CA ASN A 234 31.44 13.85 34.17
C ASN A 234 32.53 14.87 33.78
N TYR A 235 32.15 16.01 33.21
CA TYR A 235 33.00 17.19 33.20
C TYR A 235 32.82 17.91 34.55
N SER A 236 33.41 17.33 35.58
CA SER A 236 33.79 18.06 36.78
C SER A 236 35.23 18.54 36.58
N GLN A 237 35.44 19.83 36.84
CA GLN A 237 36.71 20.58 36.84
C GLN A 237 37.17 21.11 35.48
N ASN A 238 36.74 22.35 35.17
CA ASN A 238 37.61 23.48 34.79
C ASN A 238 36.75 24.67 34.33
N ALA A 239 36.30 25.51 35.28
CA ALA A 239 35.74 26.83 34.99
C ALA A 239 36.86 27.89 35.06
N PRO A 240 37.03 28.78 34.07
CA PRO A 240 37.97 29.89 34.18
C PRO A 240 37.40 30.99 35.09
N ASN A 241 38.23 31.44 36.04
CA ASN A 241 37.98 32.60 36.90
C ASN A 241 37.73 33.87 36.08
N TYR A 242 36.64 34.59 36.37
CA TYR A 242 36.52 36.02 36.09
C TYR A 242 36.22 36.79 37.39
N PRO A 243 36.87 37.95 37.62
CA PRO A 243 36.91 38.63 38.92
C PRO A 243 35.68 39.49 39.22
N GLN A 244 35.26 39.44 40.48
CA GLN A 244 34.37 40.37 41.18
C GLN A 244 34.96 41.78 41.24
N ASN A 245 34.15 42.84 41.00
CA ASN A 245 34.26 44.14 41.68
C ASN A 245 33.08 45.14 41.38
N TYR A 246 32.19 45.30 42.37
CA TYR A 246 31.48 46.51 42.90
C TYR A 246 30.37 47.29 42.10
N PRO A 247 29.43 48.05 42.76
CA PRO A 247 28.58 47.74 43.94
C PRO A 247 27.14 48.41 43.87
N PRO A 248 26.40 48.80 44.96
CA PRO A 248 25.03 48.31 45.21
C PRO A 248 23.93 49.40 45.25
N ASN A 249 22.66 49.06 44.96
CA ASN A 249 21.50 49.57 45.73
C ASN A 249 20.12 49.07 45.28
N ARG A 250 19.30 48.76 46.31
CA ARG A 250 17.85 49.00 46.51
C ARG A 250 16.91 48.55 45.38
N GLY A 251 16.05 47.55 45.53
CA GLY A 251 15.18 47.30 46.67
C GLY A 251 13.76 47.73 46.29
N ILE A 252 12.85 46.76 46.10
CA ILE A 252 11.42 46.81 46.45
C ILE A 252 10.99 45.34 46.66
N SER A 253 10.38 45.12 47.81
CA SER A 253 9.90 43.85 48.36
C SER A 253 8.68 43.27 47.62
N PRO A 254 8.38 41.98 47.81
CA PRO A 254 7.19 41.32 47.28
C PRO A 254 5.98 41.52 48.21
N SER A 255 4.76 41.31 47.71
CA SER A 255 3.62 41.08 48.61
C SER A 255 2.62 40.02 48.13
N PRO A 256 1.98 39.29 49.07
CA PRO A 256 1.24 38.05 48.86
C PRO A 256 -0.27 38.17 49.15
N TYR A 257 -1.05 37.16 48.76
CA TYR A 257 -2.31 36.73 49.41
C TYR A 257 -2.39 35.21 49.18
N MET A 258 -2.03 34.33 50.12
CA MET A 258 -2.75 33.86 51.32
C MET A 258 -4.20 33.36 51.11
N THR A 259 -4.33 32.03 51.19
CA THR A 259 -5.24 31.25 52.09
C THR A 259 -6.75 31.22 51.75
N ASN A 260 -7.56 30.17 51.94
CA ASN A 260 -7.60 28.95 52.78
C ASN A 260 -8.37 27.82 52.01
N GLY A 261 -8.20 26.53 52.29
CA GLY A 261 -9.05 25.72 53.20
C GLY A 261 -10.30 25.20 52.44
N GLU A 262 -10.74 23.94 52.46
CA GLU A 262 -10.77 22.93 53.51
C GLU A 262 -10.96 21.52 52.89
N SER A 263 -10.62 20.53 53.72
CA SER A 263 -10.81 19.09 53.60
C SER A 263 -12.27 18.62 53.76
N GLY A 264 -12.64 17.52 53.09
CA GLY A 264 -13.89 16.77 53.35
C GLY A 264 -13.75 15.30 52.96
N ASN A 265 -13.90 14.42 53.95
CA ASN A 265 -13.60 12.97 53.98
C ASN A 265 -14.81 12.09 53.54
N TYR A 266 -14.53 11.01 52.78
CA TYR A 266 -15.05 9.61 52.82
C TYR A 266 -16.58 9.27 52.87
N PRO A 267 -17.03 7.99 52.85
CA PRO A 267 -16.68 6.79 52.03
C PRO A 267 -17.91 5.94 51.58
N GLY A 268 -17.68 4.91 50.73
CA GLY A 268 -18.25 3.56 50.90
C GLY A 268 -19.64 3.20 50.32
N GLY A 269 -19.76 2.01 49.70
CA GLY A 269 -21.05 1.37 49.44
C GLY A 269 -21.08 0.32 48.32
N VAL A 270 -20.73 -0.92 48.67
CA VAL A 270 -20.83 -2.16 47.87
C VAL A 270 -22.24 -2.77 47.88
N ASN A 271 -22.44 -3.75 46.99
CA ASN A 271 -23.52 -4.77 46.85
C ASN A 271 -24.54 -4.44 45.76
N GLY A 272 -24.89 -5.32 44.82
CA GLY A 272 -24.69 -6.77 44.70
C GLY A 272 -25.99 -7.41 44.21
N LEU A 273 -25.86 -8.50 43.45
CA LEU A 273 -26.90 -9.48 43.06
C LEU A 273 -27.84 -9.06 41.92
N ALA A 274 -28.37 -9.93 41.06
CA ALA A 274 -28.09 -11.28 40.56
C ALA A 274 -29.18 -11.54 39.50
N LEU A 275 -28.88 -12.41 38.54
CA LEU A 275 -29.73 -12.84 37.40
C LEU A 275 -31.11 -13.42 37.84
N PRO A 276 -32.08 -13.61 36.91
CA PRO A 276 -32.09 -14.83 36.08
C PRO A 276 -32.52 -14.63 34.60
N ARG A 277 -31.87 -15.38 33.70
CA ARG A 277 -32.48 -16.04 32.50
C ARG A 277 -33.13 -17.37 32.99
N PRO A 278 -33.96 -18.15 32.24
CA PRO A 278 -34.06 -18.24 30.78
C PRO A 278 -35.48 -18.59 30.20
N GLY A 279 -35.58 -18.72 28.88
CA GLY A 279 -36.70 -19.39 28.21
C GLY A 279 -36.35 -19.79 26.78
N MET A 280 -36.07 -21.08 26.55
CA MET A 280 -36.03 -21.73 25.23
C MET A 280 -37.46 -22.02 24.73
N HIS A 281 -37.65 -22.17 23.41
CA HIS A 281 -38.13 -23.38 22.68
C HIS A 281 -39.45 -23.03 21.91
N VAL A 282 -39.82 -23.51 20.72
CA VAL A 282 -39.50 -24.68 19.86
C VAL A 282 -39.76 -24.32 18.36
N GLN A 283 -39.18 -25.12 17.48
CA GLN A 283 -39.43 -25.31 16.04
C GLN A 283 -40.91 -25.44 15.60
N GLY A 284 -41.14 -25.15 14.32
CA GLY A 284 -42.20 -25.67 13.45
C GLY A 284 -41.71 -25.59 12.01
#